data_AF-A0A4Q6DUB2-F1
#
_entry.id   AF-A0A4Q6DUB2-F1
#
_cell.length_a   1.000
_cell.length_b   1.000
_cell.length_c   1.000
_cell.angle_alpha   90.00
_cell.angle_beta   90.00
_cell.angle_gamma   90.00
#
_symmetry.space_group_name_H-M   'P 1'
#
loop_
_entity.id
_entity.type
_entity.pdbx_description
1 polymer ?
#
loop_
_entity_poly.entity_id
_entity_poly.type
_entity_poly.pdbx_seq_one_letter_code
_entity_poly.pdbx_strand_id
1 'polypeptide(L)'
;MPNETTVDRQTYYAQHKTFLGHPVGLFVLFFTEMWERFSYYGMRTLLILYMADYLIKGVRDGTIMVYGFKTLENILQSMHGPLAAQPLSSAIYGLYTSIVYLTPVAGGILADKYLGARKTVVLGGILMAIGHFLMA
;
A
#
# COMPACT_ATOMS: atom_id res chain seq x y z
N MET A 1 52.96 -11.73 -3.74
CA MET A 1 52.56 -10.31 -3.85
C MET A 1 51.05 -10.28 -4.07
N PRO A 2 50.25 -9.63 -3.21
CA PRO A 2 48.81 -9.50 -3.44
C PRO A 2 48.55 -8.58 -4.64
N ASN A 3 47.65 -8.99 -5.52
CA ASN A 3 47.27 -8.32 -6.78
C ASN A 3 46.35 -7.11 -6.47
N GLU A 4 46.59 -5.96 -7.12
CA GLU A 4 45.84 -4.70 -6.96
C GLU A 4 44.30 -4.84 -7.03
N THR A 5 43.78 -5.81 -7.80
CA THR A 5 42.33 -6.12 -7.87
C THR A 5 41.74 -6.72 -6.59
N THR A 6 42.58 -7.27 -5.71
CA THR A 6 42.16 -7.83 -4.41
C THR A 6 42.07 -6.76 -3.32
N VAL A 7 42.88 -5.70 -3.43
CA VAL A 7 42.90 -4.57 -2.51
C VAL A 7 41.62 -3.73 -2.68
N ASP A 8 41.20 -3.48 -3.92
CA ASP A 8 40.00 -2.69 -4.25
C ASP A 8 38.70 -3.35 -3.74
N ARG A 9 38.54 -4.67 -3.94
CA ARG A 9 37.38 -5.41 -3.42
C ARG A 9 37.33 -5.41 -1.90
N GLN A 10 38.48 -5.58 -1.23
CA GLN A 10 38.53 -5.59 0.23
C GLN A 10 38.11 -4.23 0.81
N THR A 11 38.51 -3.11 0.21
CA THR A 11 38.03 -1.77 0.60
C THR A 11 36.53 -1.57 0.34
N TYR A 12 35.99 -2.11 -0.75
CA TYR A 12 34.56 -2.05 -1.08
C TYR A 12 33.69 -2.81 -0.05
N TYR A 13 34.14 -3.98 0.40
CA TYR A 13 33.43 -4.78 1.42
C TYR A 13 33.67 -4.28 2.85
N ALA A 14 34.85 -3.73 3.15
CA ALA A 14 35.20 -3.22 4.48
C ALA A 14 34.36 -2.00 4.91
N GLN A 15 33.68 -1.34 3.97
CA GLN A 15 32.91 -0.11 4.21
C GLN A 15 31.42 -0.35 4.48
N HIS A 16 30.90 -1.58 4.37
CA HIS A 16 29.52 -1.86 4.76
C HIS A 16 29.44 -2.28 6.22
N LYS A 17 28.80 -1.46 7.06
CA LYS A 17 28.37 -1.90 8.39
C LYS A 17 27.49 -3.15 8.22
N THR A 18 27.93 -4.24 8.80
CA THR A 18 27.19 -5.51 8.82
C THR A 18 26.46 -5.65 10.14
N PHE A 19 25.19 -6.05 10.09
CA PHE A 19 24.39 -6.39 11.26
C PHE A 19 23.85 -7.81 11.07
N LEU A 20 24.07 -8.71 12.03
CA LEU A 20 23.72 -10.14 11.95
C LEU A 20 24.22 -10.84 10.65
N GLY A 21 25.38 -10.44 10.13
CA GLY A 21 25.95 -11.03 8.90
C GLY A 21 25.39 -10.48 7.59
N HIS A 22 24.49 -9.50 7.62
CA HIS A 22 23.90 -8.85 6.44
C HIS A 22 24.16 -7.33 6.41
N PRO A 23 24.06 -6.67 5.24
CA PRO A 23 24.20 -5.22 5.14
C PRO A 23 23.13 -4.49 5.97
N VAL A 24 23.51 -3.44 6.71
CA VAL A 24 22.56 -2.65 7.54
C VAL A 24 21.37 -2.09 6.76
N GLY A 25 21.50 -1.85 5.45
CA GLY A 25 20.40 -1.39 4.60
C GLY A 25 19.26 -2.41 4.52
N LEU A 26 19.56 -3.72 4.58
CA LEU A 26 18.54 -4.77 4.58
C LEU A 26 17.66 -4.68 5.83
N PHE A 27 18.25 -4.40 6.99
CA PHE A 27 17.50 -4.24 8.24
C PHE A 27 16.51 -3.08 8.14
N VAL A 28 16.95 -1.93 7.62
CA VAL A 28 16.07 -0.77 7.39
C VAL A 28 14.93 -1.13 6.44
N LEU A 29 15.23 -1.78 5.31
CA LEU A 29 14.22 -2.20 4.34
C LEU A 29 13.24 -3.21 4.93
N PHE A 30 13.73 -4.18 5.71
CA PHE A 30 12.91 -5.17 6.38
C PHE A 30 11.90 -4.53 7.33
N PHE A 31 12.35 -3.65 8.22
CA PHE A 31 11.46 -2.97 9.15
C PHE A 31 10.50 -2.00 8.44
N THR A 32 10.97 -1.32 7.41
CA THR A 32 10.12 -0.43 6.59
C THR A 32 9.00 -1.22 5.92
N GLU A 33 9.33 -2.36 5.30
CA GLU A 33 8.38 -3.26 4.64
C GLU A 33 7.41 -3.90 5.66
N MET A 34 7.92 -4.31 6.82
CA MET A 34 7.10 -4.89 7.88
C MET A 34 6.04 -3.90 8.37
N TRP A 35 6.41 -2.64 8.57
CA TRP A 35 5.48 -1.60 9.03
C TRP A 35 4.43 -1.25 7.97
N GLU A 36 4.85 -1.16 6.70
CA GLU A 36 3.96 -0.99 5.55
C GLU A 36 2.89 -2.10 5.53
N ARG A 37 3.34 -3.36 5.54
CA ARG A 37 2.43 -4.52 5.52
C ARG A 37 1.52 -4.60 6.72
N PHE A 38 2.04 -4.31 7.91
CA PHE A 38 1.23 -4.26 9.13
C PHE A 38 0.09 -3.26 9.01
N SER A 39 0.40 -2.03 8.56
CA SER A 39 -0.60 -0.97 8.35
C SER A 39 -1.61 -1.37 7.27
N TYR A 40 -1.15 -1.93 6.14
CA TYR A 40 -2.01 -2.37 5.05
C TYR A 40 -2.99 -3.47 5.47
N TYR A 41 -2.51 -4.54 6.12
CA TYR A 41 -3.37 -5.65 6.54
C TYR A 41 -4.30 -5.27 7.70
N GLY A 42 -3.84 -4.40 8.61
CA GLY A 42 -4.68 -3.84 9.67
C GLY A 42 -5.84 -3.02 9.10
N MET A 43 -5.53 -2.08 8.21
CA MET A 43 -6.53 -1.24 7.55
C MET A 43 -7.53 -2.05 6.73
N ARG A 44 -7.07 -3.04 5.95
CA ARG A 44 -7.93 -3.96 5.19
C ARG A 44 -9.04 -4.57 6.06
N THR A 45 -8.69 -5.02 7.26
CA THR A 45 -9.62 -5.75 8.12
C THR A 45 -10.66 -4.81 8.72
N LEU A 46 -10.22 -3.68 9.27
CA LEU A 46 -11.10 -2.70 9.90
C LEU A 46 -11.99 -1.99 8.88
N LEU A 47 -11.47 -1.67 7.69
CA LEU A 47 -12.21 -0.98 6.65
C LEU A 47 -13.41 -1.80 6.16
N ILE A 48 -13.25 -3.11 5.93
CA ILE A 48 -14.36 -3.96 5.45
C ILE A 48 -15.48 -4.03 6.50
N LEU A 49 -15.13 -4.23 7.78
CA LEU A 49 -16.09 -4.26 8.88
C LEU A 49 -16.80 -2.91 9.03
N TYR A 50 -16.05 -1.82 9.02
CA TYR A 50 -16.60 -0.47 9.08
C TYR A 50 -17.57 -0.20 7.94
N MET A 51 -17.21 -0.59 6.71
CA MET A 51 -18.06 -0.38 5.55
C MET A 51 -19.37 -1.17 5.64
N ALA A 52 -19.28 -2.46 5.97
CA ALA A 52 -20.44 -3.34 6.02
C ALA A 52 -21.42 -3.00 7.14
N ASP A 53 -20.90 -2.68 8.33
CA ASP A 53 -21.74 -2.53 9.51
C ASP A 53 -22.14 -1.09 9.82
N TYR A 54 -21.33 -0.09 9.48
CA TYR A 54 -21.57 1.31 9.82
C TYR A 54 -21.81 2.17 8.58
N LEU A 55 -20.89 2.18 7.61
CA LEU A 55 -20.93 3.13 6.50
C LEU A 55 -22.14 2.92 5.60
N ILE A 56 -22.32 1.71 5.05
CA ILE A 56 -23.35 1.47 4.02
C ILE A 56 -24.75 1.52 4.61
N LYS A 57 -24.95 0.99 5.83
CA LYS A 57 -26.22 1.11 6.55
C LYS A 57 -26.53 2.58 6.85
N GLY A 58 -25.55 3.31 7.40
CA GLY A 58 -25.70 4.74 7.70
C GLY A 58 -25.96 5.63 6.48
N VAL A 59 -25.40 5.30 5.31
CA VAL A 59 -25.68 6.03 4.07
C VAL A 59 -27.08 5.73 3.53
N ARG A 60 -27.54 4.48 3.63
CA ARG A 60 -28.90 4.09 3.20
C ARG A 60 -29.99 4.67 4.11
N ASP A 61 -29.70 4.77 5.40
CA ASP A 61 -30.60 5.34 6.41
C ASP A 61 -30.56 6.89 6.42
N GLY A 62 -29.63 7.50 5.66
CA GLY A 62 -29.50 8.96 5.54
C GLY A 62 -28.71 9.64 6.67
N THR A 63 -28.20 8.87 7.64
CA THR A 63 -27.41 9.34 8.79
C THR A 63 -26.02 9.82 8.38
N ILE A 64 -25.42 9.19 7.37
CA ILE A 64 -24.06 9.49 6.90
C ILE A 64 -24.13 9.93 5.43
N MET A 65 -23.60 11.12 5.13
CA MET A 65 -23.48 11.59 3.76
C MET A 65 -22.10 11.31 3.21
N VAL A 66 -22.02 10.45 2.19
CA VAL A 66 -20.77 10.17 1.46
C VAL A 66 -20.92 10.66 0.03
N TYR A 67 -20.10 11.64 -0.34
CA TYR A 67 -20.08 12.18 -1.70
C TYR A 67 -19.68 11.09 -2.71
N GLY A 68 -20.46 10.97 -3.79
CA GLY A 68 -20.19 10.00 -4.87
C GLY A 68 -20.53 8.54 -4.57
N PHE A 69 -20.94 8.20 -3.34
CA PHE A 69 -21.25 6.82 -2.96
C PHE A 69 -22.40 6.24 -3.80
N LYS A 70 -23.47 7.01 -4.03
CA LYS A 70 -24.61 6.58 -4.86
C LYS A 70 -24.18 6.24 -6.29
N THR A 71 -23.27 7.02 -6.87
CA THR A 71 -22.73 6.76 -8.21
C THR A 71 -21.95 5.45 -8.23
N LEU A 72 -21.06 5.25 -7.25
CA LEU A 72 -20.28 4.02 -7.11
C LEU A 72 -21.17 2.80 -6.90
N GLU A 73 -22.15 2.91 -6.00
CA GLU A 73 -23.12 1.86 -5.71
C GLU A 73 -23.89 1.47 -6.98
N ASN A 74 -24.37 2.44 -7.75
CA ASN A 74 -25.08 2.19 -9.01
C ASN A 74 -24.20 1.48 -10.04
N ILE A 75 -22.93 1.89 -10.19
CA ILE A 75 -21.98 1.22 -11.10
C ILE A 75 -21.80 -0.24 -10.70
N LEU A 76 -21.54 -0.49 -9.42
CA LEU A 76 -21.30 -1.85 -8.92
C LEU A 76 -22.57 -2.73 -9.01
N GLN A 77 -23.74 -2.16 -8.73
CA GLN A 77 -25.02 -2.85 -8.86
C GLN A 77 -25.40 -3.12 -10.32
N SER A 78 -24.99 -2.28 -11.27
CA SER A 78 -25.20 -2.58 -12.70
C SER A 78 -24.49 -3.86 -13.15
N MET A 79 -23.37 -4.19 -12.51
CA MET A 79 -22.56 -5.37 -12.85
C MET A 79 -22.99 -6.62 -12.07
N HIS A 80 -23.43 -6.48 -10.82
CA HIS A 80 -23.69 -7.61 -9.91
C HIS A 80 -25.17 -7.75 -9.47
N GLY A 81 -26.04 -6.83 -9.88
CA GLY A 81 -27.43 -6.74 -9.42
C GLY A 81 -27.57 -6.02 -8.07
N PRO A 82 -28.76 -6.07 -7.44
CA PRO A 82 -28.99 -5.43 -6.15
C PRO A 82 -28.19 -6.13 -5.03
N LEU A 83 -27.24 -5.39 -4.45
CA LEU A 83 -26.31 -5.92 -3.44
C LEU A 83 -26.75 -5.51 -2.03
N ALA A 84 -26.74 -6.47 -1.10
CA ALA A 84 -26.78 -6.17 0.34
C ALA A 84 -25.49 -5.47 0.80
N ALA A 85 -25.47 -4.93 2.02
CA ALA A 85 -24.32 -4.18 2.54
C ALA A 85 -23.02 -5.00 2.51
N GLN A 86 -23.05 -6.27 2.91
CA GLN A 86 -21.87 -7.13 2.97
C GLN A 86 -21.29 -7.47 1.57
N PRO A 87 -22.08 -7.92 0.58
CA PRO A 87 -21.62 -8.07 -0.80
C PRO A 87 -21.10 -6.76 -1.42
N LEU A 88 -21.76 -5.64 -1.16
CA LEU A 88 -21.33 -4.33 -1.68
C LEU A 88 -19.97 -3.92 -1.09
N SER A 89 -19.77 -4.08 0.22
CA SER A 89 -18.47 -3.87 0.87
C SER A 89 -17.38 -4.75 0.27
N SER A 90 -17.69 -6.03 0.02
CA SER A 90 -16.75 -6.98 -0.56
C SER A 90 -16.38 -6.61 -2.00
N ALA A 91 -17.34 -6.09 -2.79
CA ALA A 91 -17.10 -5.64 -4.15
C ALA A 91 -16.22 -4.37 -4.19
N ILE A 92 -16.50 -3.38 -3.32
CA ILE A 92 -15.65 -2.19 -3.19
C ILE A 92 -14.25 -2.58 -2.71
N TYR A 93 -14.16 -3.51 -1.76
CA TYR A 93 -12.90 -4.04 -1.29
C TYR A 93 -12.12 -4.76 -2.41
N GLY A 94 -12.80 -5.56 -3.23
CA GLY A 94 -12.23 -6.20 -4.41
C GLY A 94 -11.63 -5.17 -5.37
N LEU A 95 -12.38 -4.12 -5.69
CA LEU A 95 -11.93 -3.00 -6.53
C LEU A 95 -10.72 -2.27 -5.93
N TYR A 96 -10.73 -2.04 -4.62
CA TYR A 96 -9.59 -1.48 -3.90
C TYR A 96 -8.35 -2.38 -4.06
N THR A 97 -8.48 -3.69 -3.84
CA THR A 97 -7.34 -4.60 -3.98
C THR A 97 -6.79 -4.65 -5.40
N SER A 98 -7.65 -4.70 -6.42
CA SER A 98 -7.18 -4.72 -7.80
C SER A 98 -6.42 -3.43 -8.16
N ILE A 99 -6.86 -2.27 -7.67
CA ILE A 99 -6.09 -1.03 -7.83
C ILE A 99 -4.75 -1.10 -7.09
N VAL A 100 -4.71 -1.65 -5.87
CA VAL A 100 -3.47 -1.84 -5.10
C VAL A 100 -2.49 -2.78 -5.83
N TYR A 101 -2.97 -3.82 -6.50
CA TYR A 101 -2.11 -4.71 -7.30
C TYR A 101 -1.68 -4.09 -8.63
N LEU A 102 -2.47 -3.16 -9.19
CA LEU A 102 -2.15 -2.46 -10.42
C LEU A 102 -1.16 -1.31 -10.21
N THR A 103 -1.27 -0.59 -9.10
CA THR A 103 -0.48 0.61 -8.78
C THR A 103 1.04 0.38 -8.80
N PRO A 104 1.59 -0.76 -8.32
CA PRO A 104 3.02 -1.07 -8.42
C PRO A 104 3.55 -1.04 -9.85
N VAL A 105 2.74 -1.40 -10.86
CA VAL A 105 3.14 -1.31 -12.27
C VAL A 105 3.39 0.14 -12.65
N ALA A 106 2.46 1.03 -12.31
CA ALA A 106 2.62 2.46 -12.53
C ALA A 106 3.79 3.04 -11.71
N GLY A 107 3.96 2.59 -10.47
CA GLY A 107 5.08 2.97 -9.60
C GLY A 107 6.44 2.55 -10.16
N GLY A 108 6.54 1.35 -10.73
CA GLY A 108 7.76 0.85 -11.38
C GLY A 108 8.12 1.70 -12.60
N ILE A 109 7.16 1.95 -13.48
CA ILE A 109 7.35 2.83 -14.65
C ILE A 109 7.81 4.24 -14.21
N LEU A 110 7.23 4.77 -13.13
CA LEU A 110 7.59 6.06 -12.57
C LEU A 110 9.01 6.08 -11.97
N ALA A 111 9.40 5.01 -11.28
CA ALA A 111 10.74 4.83 -10.73
C ALA A 111 11.80 4.75 -11.84
N ASP A 112 11.52 4.00 -12.90
CA ASP A 112 12.48 3.74 -13.98
C ASP A 112 12.69 4.96 -14.87
N LYS A 113 11.64 5.73 -15.15
CA LYS A 113 11.70 6.83 -16.13
C LYS A 113 11.98 8.20 -15.55
N TYR A 114 11.55 8.48 -14.31
CA TYR A 114 11.48 9.87 -13.82
C TYR A 114 12.17 10.10 -12.46
N LEU A 115 11.86 9.29 -11.46
CA LEU A 115 12.17 9.64 -10.06
C LEU A 115 13.33 8.84 -9.45
N GLY A 116 13.61 7.64 -9.96
CA GLY A 116 14.50 6.68 -9.33
C GLY A 116 13.86 5.99 -8.12
N ALA A 117 14.34 4.78 -7.81
CA ALA A 117 13.73 3.88 -6.82
C ALA A 117 13.53 4.53 -5.43
N ARG A 118 14.54 5.23 -4.90
CA ARG A 118 14.49 5.80 -3.54
C ARG A 118 13.39 6.87 -3.39
N LYS A 119 13.24 7.76 -4.38
CA LYS A 119 12.24 8.82 -4.31
C LYS A 119 10.83 8.27 -4.49
N THR A 120 10.66 7.27 -5.37
CA THR A 120 9.37 6.61 -5.56
C THR A 120 8.89 5.90 -4.30
N VAL A 121 9.79 5.19 -3.58
CA VAL A 121 9.43 4.54 -2.31
C VAL A 121 9.02 5.55 -1.25
N VAL A 122 9.75 6.66 -1.11
CA VAL A 122 9.41 7.72 -0.15
C VAL A 122 8.06 8.38 -0.50
N LEU A 123 7.82 8.65 -1.79
CA LEU A 123 6.54 9.19 -2.25
C LEU A 123 5.37 8.24 -1.93
N GLY A 124 5.54 6.94 -2.17
CA GLY A 124 4.55 5.93 -1.82
C GLY A 124 4.29 5.86 -0.32
N GLY A 125 5.34 5.91 0.51
CA GLY A 125 5.22 5.94 1.96
C GLY A 125 4.48 7.18 2.48
N ILE A 126 4.78 8.36 1.93
CA ILE A 126 4.06 9.61 2.28
C ILE A 126 2.58 9.52 1.88
N LEU A 127 2.30 9.04 0.66
CA LEU A 127 0.93 8.85 0.19
C LEU A 127 0.14 7.90 1.10
N MET A 128 0.77 6.79 1.51
CA MET A 128 0.18 5.84 2.45
C MET A 128 -0.10 6.47 3.81
N ALA A 129 0.84 7.27 4.34
CA ALA A 129 0.67 7.95 5.62
C ALA A 129 -0.49 8.96 5.57
N ILE A 130 -0.62 9.74 4.49
CA ILE A 130 -1.75 10.66 4.29
C ILE A 130 -3.06 9.88 4.24
N GLY A 131 -3.10 8.76 3.50
CA GLY A 131 -4.30 7.91 3.43
C GLY A 131 -4.75 7.42 4.81
N HIS A 132 -3.81 6.93 5.62
CA HIS A 132 -4.12 6.46 6.98
C HIS A 132 -4.53 7.60 7.90
N PHE A 133 -3.90 8.77 7.79
CA PHE A 133 -4.28 9.95 8.56
C PHE A 133 -5.72 10.41 8.27
N LEU A 134 -6.17 10.31 7.02
CA LEU A 134 -7.55 10.64 6.65
C LEU A 134 -8.60 9.63 7.13
N MET A 135 -8.17 8.42 7.52
CA MET A 135 -9.04 7.38 8.08
C MET A 135 -9.12 7.40 9.61
N ALA A 136 -8.22 8.12 10.27
CA ALA A 136 -8.19 8.30 11.72
C ALA A 136 -9.19 9.37 12.16
#